data_AF-A0A938ZQ64-F1
#
_entry.id   AF-A0A938ZQ64-F1
#
_cell.length_a   1.000
_cell.length_b   1.000
_cell.length_c   1.000
_cell.angle_alpha   90.00
_cell.angle_beta   90.00
_cell.angle_gamma   90.00
#
_symmetry.space_group_name_H-M   'P 1'
#
loop_
_entity.id
_entity.type
_entity.pdbx_description
1 polymer ?
#
loop_
_entity_poly.entity_id
_entity_poly.type
_entity_poly.pdbx_seq_one_letter_code
_entity_poly.pdbx_strand_id
1 'polypeptide(L)' 'MVNKKWAVKRLTVNLTATETQKLSQYCAKTGRPINDVIRELLRFLKVDSAEVSEISPDSKVSELAELLV' A
#
# COMPACT_ATOMS: atom_id res chain seq x y z
N MET A 1 0.25 12.21 -22.80
CA MET A 1 -0.77 12.02 -21.75
C MET A 1 -0.61 10.61 -21.21
N VAL A 2 0.21 10.43 -20.16
CA VAL A 2 0.42 9.09 -19.60
C VAL A 2 -0.85 8.69 -18.85
N ASN A 3 -1.62 7.80 -19.46
CA ASN A 3 -2.69 7.07 -18.82
C ASN A 3 -2.06 6.16 -17.77
N LYS A 4 -1.64 6.73 -16.62
CA LYS A 4 -1.35 5.96 -15.41
C LYS A 4 -2.70 5.40 -14.95
N LYS A 5 -3.17 4.34 -15.62
CA LYS A 5 -4.09 3.39 -15.02
C LYS A 5 -3.41 2.99 -13.72
N TRP A 6 -3.92 3.53 -12.61
CA TRP A 6 -3.38 3.27 -11.30
C TRP A 6 -3.45 1.76 -11.14
N ALA A 7 -2.31 1.09 -11.15
CA ALA A 7 -2.26 -0.34 -10.86
C ALA A 7 -2.74 -0.48 -9.42
N VAL A 8 -4.02 -0.81 -9.25
CA VAL A 8 -4.61 -0.99 -7.93
C VAL A 8 -4.00 -2.25 -7.34
N LYS A 9 -3.00 -2.09 -6.48
CA LYS A 9 -2.42 -3.18 -5.69
C LYS A 9 -3.27 -3.35 -4.43
N ARG A 10 -3.61 -4.60 -4.11
CA ARG A 10 -4.29 -4.95 -2.85
C ARG A 10 -3.23 -5.21 -1.78
N LEU A 11 -3.44 -4.64 -0.60
CA LEU A 11 -2.59 -4.82 0.57
C LEU A 11 -3.46 -5.31 1.72
N THR A 12 -3.03 -6.40 2.36
CA THR A 12 -3.61 -6.86 3.63
C THR A 12 -2.62 -6.50 4.73
N VAL A 13 -3.11 -5.88 5.80
CA VAL A 13 -2.30 -5.53 6.98
C VAL A 13 -2.91 -6.15 8.21
N ASN A 14 -2.06 -6.65 9.10
CA ASN A 14 -2.50 -7.10 10.42
C ASN A 14 -2.50 -5.89 11.36
N LEU A 15 -3.60 -5.70 12.06
CA LEU A 15 -3.79 -4.64 13.05
C LEU A 15 -4.12 -5.28 14.39
N THR A 16 -3.64 -4.68 15.47
CA THR A 16 -4.11 -5.03 16.81
C THR A 16 -5.57 -4.62 17.00
N ALA A 17 -6.23 -5.19 18.01
CA ALA A 17 -7.63 -4.84 18.33
C ALA A 17 -7.80 -3.34 18.63
N THR A 18 -6.82 -2.74 19.31
CA THR A 18 -6.84 -1.32 19.67
C THR A 18 -6.65 -0.41 18.46
N GLU A 19 -5.78 -0.76 17.52
CA GLU A 19 -5.59 -0.02 16.26
C GLU A 19 -6.85 -0.10 15.38
N THR A 20 -7.43 -1.29 15.27
CA THR A 20 -8.67 -1.52 14.52
C THR A 20 -9.83 -0.69 15.10
N GLN A 21 -9.96 -0.66 16.43
CA GLN A 21 -10.99 0.14 17.10
C GLN A 21 -10.80 1.64 16.85
N LYS A 22 -9.58 2.15 16.96
CA LYS A 22 -9.28 3.57 16.67
C LYS A 22 -9.62 3.92 15.22
N LEU A 23 -9.22 3.08 14.27
CA LEU A 23 -9.49 3.28 12.85
C LEU A 23 -11.00 3.29 12.58
N SER A 24 -11.75 2.36 13.16
CA SER A 24 -13.21 2.29 13.05
C SER A 24 -13.90 3.54 13.62
N GLN A 25 -13.50 3.98 14.82
CA GLN A 25 -14.06 5.21 15.42
C GLN A 25 -13.77 6.45 14.57
N TYR A 26 -12.57 6.56 14.00
CA TYR A 26 -12.21 7.68 13.13
C TYR A 26 -13.04 7.69 11.84
N CYS A 27 -13.25 6.52 11.23
CA CYS A 27 -14.12 6.39 10.05
C CYS A 27 -15.58 6.75 10.38
N ALA A 28 -16.08 6.30 11.53
CA ALA A 28 -17.42 6.64 11.99
C ALA A 28 -17.61 8.16 12.23
N LYS A 29 -16.60 8.83 12.81
CA LYS A 29 -16.64 10.29 13.04
C LYS A 29 -16.58 11.11 11.76
N THR A 30 -15.78 10.67 10.80
CA THR A 30 -15.56 11.40 9.53
C THR A 30 -16.58 11.03 8.44
N GLY A 31 -17.31 9.92 8.60
CA GLY A 31 -18.20 9.37 7.58
C GLY A 31 -17.47 8.83 6.34
N ARG A 32 -16.14 8.68 6.42
CA ARG A 32 -15.31 8.24 5.29
C ARG A 32 -15.04 6.74 5.34
N PRO A 33 -14.92 6.08 4.17
CA PRO A 33 -14.55 4.67 4.14
C PRO A 33 -13.09 4.48 4.57
N ILE A 34 -12.81 3.33 5.16
CA ILE A 34 -11.49 2.95 5.70
C ILE A 34 -10.36 3.17 4.69
N ASN A 35 -10.60 2.82 3.42
CA ASN A 35 -9.61 2.93 2.35
C ASN A 35 -9.23 4.38 2.04
N ASP A 36 -10.18 5.33 2.17
CA ASP A 36 -9.91 6.74 1.90
C ASP A 36 -9.09 7.36 3.01
N VAL A 37 -9.43 7.00 4.26
CA VAL A 37 -8.67 7.39 5.44
C VAL A 37 -7.24 6.87 5.34
N ILE A 38 -7.04 5.59 5.03
CA ILE A 38 -5.69 5.01 4.87
C ILE A 38 -4.92 5.69 3.74
N ARG A 39 -5.55 5.92 2.58
CA ARG A 39 -4.91 6.62 1.45
C ARG A 39 -4.51 8.05 1.79
N GLU A 40 -5.34 8.75 2.55
CA GLU A 40 -5.07 10.11 2.99
C GLU A 40 -3.88 10.12 3.97
N LEU A 41 -3.90 9.25 4.99
CA LEU A 41 -2.79 9.09 5.93
C LEU A 41 -1.48 8.78 5.23
N LEU A 42 -1.49 7.85 4.26
CA LEU A 42 -0.31 7.51 3.46
C LEU A 42 0.25 8.70 2.66
N ARG A 43 -0.61 9.61 2.17
CA ARG A 43 -0.17 10.82 1.45
C ARG A 43 0.43 11.87 2.37
N PHE A 44 0.02 11.87 3.64
CA PHE A 44 0.57 12.77 4.66
C PHE A 44 1.87 12.26 5.29
N LEU A 45 2.20 10.96 5.13
CA LEU A 45 3.49 10.44 5.55
C LEU A 45 4.60 11.09 4.71
N LYS A 46 5.46 11.86 5.37
CA LYS A 46 6.65 12.44 4.76
C LYS A 46 7.71 11.33 4.66
N VAL A 47 7.96 10.88 3.44
CA VAL A 47 9.09 9.97 3.15
C VAL A 47 10.28 10.86 2.90
N ASP A 48 11.19 10.96 3.87
CA ASP A 48 12.50 11.58 3.61
C ASP A 48 13.19 10.68 2.59
N SER A 49 13.33 11.22 1.38
CA SER A 49 13.94 10.55 0.23
C SER A 49 15.44 10.44 0.41
N ALA A 50 15.86 9.59 1.33
CA ALA A 50 17.13 8.91 1.35
C ALA A 50 16.78 7.42 1.53
N GLU A 51 17.33 6.55 0.69
CA GLU A 51 17.13 5.08 0.76
C GLU A 51 15.78 4.49 0.26
N VAL A 52 15.20 4.91 -0.88
CA VAL A 52 14.27 4.01 -1.60
C VAL A 52 15.06 3.17 -2.58
N SER A 53 15.56 2.02 -2.12
CA SER A 53 15.95 0.92 -2.99
C SER A 53 14.76 0.54 -3.86
N GLU A 54 14.88 0.78 -5.16
CA GLU A 54 13.86 0.47 -6.16
C GLU A 54 13.59 -1.05 -6.20
N ILE A 55 12.66 -1.53 -5.38
CA ILE A 55 12.11 -2.87 -5.57
C ILE A 55 10.93 -2.72 -6.52
N SER A 56 11.26 -2.61 -7.81
CA SER A 56 10.32 -2.89 -8.88
C SER A 56 9.89 -4.36 -8.77
N PRO A 57 8.59 -4.68 -8.64
CA PRO A 57 8.15 -6.06 -8.46
C PRO A 57 8.13 -6.90 -9.77
N ASP A 58 8.83 -6.49 -10.83
CA ASP A 58 8.74 -7.15 -12.14
C ASP A 58 9.96 -8.00 -12.55
N SER A 59 11.09 -7.95 -11.84
CA SER A 59 12.35 -8.52 -12.38
C SER A 59 12.77 -9.91 -11.86
N LYS A 60 12.07 -10.55 -10.92
CA LYS A 60 12.54 -11.85 -10.36
C LYS A 60 11.74 -13.09 -10.73
N VAL A 61 10.65 -12.96 -11.51
CA VAL A 61 9.83 -14.13 -11.89
C VAL A 61 10.40 -14.88 -13.10
N SER A 62 11.35 -14.29 -13.85
CA SER A 62 11.96 -14.96 -15.03
C SER A 62 13.17 -15.84 -14.70
N GLU A 63 13.87 -15.62 -13.57
CA GLU A 63 15.13 -16.34 -13.28
C GLU A 63 14.92 -17.77 -12.75
N LEU A 64 13.70 -18.11 -12.30
CA LEU A 64 13.37 -19.46 -11.83
C LEU A 64 12.87 -20.40 -12.95
N ALA A 65 12.72 -19.91 -14.19
CA ALA A 65 12.23 -20.71 -15.31
C ALA A 65 13.34 -21.42 -16.10
N GLU A 66 14.60 -21.00 -15.98
CA GLU A 66 15.74 -21.58 -16.72
C GLU A 66 16.45 -22.73 -15.98
N LEU A 67 16.03 -23.07 -14.77
CA LEU A 67 16.61 -24.17 -13.97
C LEU A 67 15.81 -25.50 -14.07
N LEU A 68 14.82 -25.55 -14.97
CA LEU A 68 13.94 -26.71 -15.18
C LEU A 68 13.85 -27.13 -16.66
N VAL A 69 14.95 -27.01 -17.42
CA VAL A 69 15.13 -27.68 -18.71
C VAL A 69 16.37 -28.58 -18.65
#